data_AF-A0A6V8LDI1-F1
#
_entry.id   AF-A0A6V8LDI1-F1
#
_cell.length_a   1.000
_cell.length_b   1.000
_cell.length_c   1.000
_cell.angle_alpha   90.00
_cell.angle_beta   90.00
_cell.angle_gamma   90.00
#
_symmetry.space_group_name_H-M   'P 1'
#
loop_
_entity.id
_entity.type
_entity.pdbx_description
1 polymer ?
#
loop_
_entity_poly.entity_id
_entity_poly.type
_entity_poly.pdbx_seq_one_letter_code
_entity_poly.pdbx_strand_id
1 'polypeptide(L)' 'MWNGNTPYATRRASVAEIEDVLCDFRSVFRRNLPGRAATHLATGRTSAGRPLVVAFIYEAETRTAKPINAWEK' A
#
# COMPACT_ATOMS: atom_id res chain seq x y z
N MET A 1 3.00 -12.23 -4.57
CA MET A 1 3.45 -12.92 -3.33
C MET A 1 3.93 -11.89 -2.33
N TRP A 2 3.29 -11.86 -1.16
CA TRP A 2 3.51 -10.92 -0.06
C TRP A 2 4.73 -11.39 0.75
N ASN A 3 5.81 -10.60 0.88
CA ASN A 3 6.97 -11.04 1.65
C ASN A 3 7.61 -9.93 2.50
N GLY A 4 8.06 -10.32 3.70
CA GLY A 4 8.89 -9.55 4.64
C GLY A 4 8.15 -8.59 5.60
N ASN A 5 7.50 -7.56 5.06
CA ASN A 5 6.98 -6.45 5.87
C ASN A 5 5.45 -6.41 6.01
N THR A 6 4.76 -7.39 5.43
CA THR A 6 3.31 -7.57 5.53
C THR A 6 2.77 -7.51 6.97
N PRO A 7 3.41 -8.13 7.99
CA PRO A 7 2.86 -8.13 9.36
C PRO A 7 2.67 -6.74 9.97
N TYR A 8 3.50 -5.77 9.56
CA TYR A 8 3.38 -4.39 10.04
C TYR A 8 2.25 -3.63 9.36
N ALA A 9 2.08 -3.80 8.04
CA ALA A 9 0.94 -3.25 7.32
C ALA A 9 -0.39 -3.85 7.82
N THR A 10 -0.41 -5.17 8.03
CA THR A 10 -1.61 -5.89 8.44
C THR A 10 -2.03 -5.66 9.89
N ARG A 11 -1.19 -4.98 10.69
CA ARG A 11 -1.55 -4.55 12.05
C ARG A 11 -2.57 -3.42 12.08
N ARG A 12 -2.68 -2.63 11.00
CA ARG A 12 -3.48 -1.39 10.94
C ARG A 12 -4.55 -1.41 9.85
N ALA A 13 -4.41 -2.27 8.85
CA ALA A 13 -5.41 -2.51 7.82
C ALA A 13 -5.35 -3.98 7.42
N SER A 14 -6.49 -4.61 7.12
CA SER A 14 -6.49 -5.98 6.63
C SER A 14 -5.85 -6.08 5.23
N VAL A 15 -5.49 -7.31 4.83
CA VAL A 15 -4.98 -7.59 3.48
C VAL A 15 -5.97 -7.11 2.41
N ALA A 16 -7.26 -7.40 2.60
CA ALA A 16 -8.32 -6.99 1.67
C ALA A 16 -8.41 -5.46 1.54
N GLU A 17 -8.28 -4.72 2.63
CA GLU A 17 -8.31 -3.24 2.61
C GLU A 17 -7.09 -2.64 1.92
N ILE A 18 -5.93 -3.28 2.05
CA ILE A 18 -4.73 -2.89 1.32
C ILE A 18 -4.91 -3.17 -0.18
N GLU A 19 -5.48 -4.32 -0.54
CA GLU A 19 -5.80 -4.68 -1.93
C GLU A 19 -6.83 -3.73 -2.54
N ASP A 20 -7.88 -3.36 -1.80
CA ASP A 20 -8.86 -2.35 -2.21
C ASP A 20 -8.16 -1.06 -2.65
N VAL A 21 -7.22 -0.56 -1.83
CA VAL A 21 -6.48 0.67 -2.17
C VAL A 21 -5.53 0.47 -3.34
N LEU A 22 -4.82 -0.65 -3.42
CA LEU A 22 -3.81 -0.87 -4.48
C LEU A 22 -4.43 -1.19 -5.84
N CYS A 23 -5.65 -1.70 -5.88
CA CYS A 23 -6.34 -2.12 -7.10
C CYS A 23 -7.44 -1.13 -7.55
N ASP A 24 -7.92 -0.23 -6.68
CA ASP A 24 -8.91 0.78 -7.07
C ASP A 24 -8.28 1.86 -7.96
N PHE A 25 -8.90 2.08 -9.13
CA PHE A 25 -8.52 3.11 -10.10
C PHE A 25 -8.62 4.54 -9.55
N ARG A 26 -9.40 4.75 -8.48
CA ARG A 26 -9.56 6.04 -7.80
C ARG A 26 -8.41 6.35 -6.85
N SER A 27 -7.57 5.37 -6.53
CA SER A 27 -6.42 5.56 -5.67
C SER A 27 -5.34 6.42 -6.34
N VAL A 28 -4.72 7.28 -5.55
CA VAL A 28 -3.63 8.15 -6.00
C VAL A 28 -2.30 7.52 -5.63
N PHE A 29 -1.47 7.26 -6.64
CA PHE A 29 -0.14 6.70 -6.49
C PHE A 29 0.93 7.78 -6.62
N ARG A 30 1.90 7.79 -5.70
CA ARG A 30 3.02 8.74 -5.71
C ARG A 30 4.31 8.03 -5.35
N ARG A 31 5.43 8.51 -5.91
CA ARG A 31 6.77 8.12 -5.42
C ARG A 31 6.97 8.69 -4.02
N ASN A 32 7.60 7.90 -3.17
CA ASN A 32 8.01 8.33 -1.84
C ASN A 32 9.32 9.13 -1.90
N LEU A 33 9.69 9.75 -0.78
CA LEU A 33 10.96 10.47 -0.66
C LEU A 33 12.17 9.51 -0.85
N PRO A 34 13.26 9.98 -1.48
CA PRO A 34 14.50 9.21 -1.59
C PRO A 34 15.02 8.74 -0.23
N GLY A 35 15.65 7.55 -0.20
CA GLY A 35 16.22 6.97 1.02
C GLY A 35 15.22 6.32 1.98
N ARG A 36 13.93 6.24 1.62
CA ARG A 36 12.92 5.51 2.39
C ARG A 36 12.84 4.04 1.96
N ALA A 37 12.48 3.17 2.90
CA ALA A 37 12.28 1.75 2.64
C ALA A 37 11.13 1.47 1.66
N ALA A 38 10.02 2.21 1.78
CA ALA A 38 8.93 2.18 0.80
C ALA A 38 9.24 3.13 -0.35
N THR A 39 9.14 2.64 -1.59
CA THR A 39 9.42 3.44 -2.79
C THR A 39 8.20 4.24 -3.26
N HIS A 40 6.99 3.80 -2.88
CA HIS A 40 5.72 4.41 -3.30
C HIS A 40 4.71 4.49 -2.16
N LEU A 41 3.76 5.41 -2.33
CA LEU A 41 2.58 5.57 -1.50
C LEU A 41 1.34 5.48 -2.38
N ALA A 42 0.33 4.74 -1.94
CA ALA A 42 -1.02 4.76 -2.48
C ALA A 42 -1.95 5.39 -1.45
N THR A 43 -2.78 6.34 -1.86
CA THR A 43 -3.83 6.93 -1.01
C THR A 43 -5.17 6.66 -1.65
N GLY A 44 -6.06 5.99 -0.93
CA GLY A 44 -7.37 5.62 -1.44
C GLY A 44 -8.39 5.45 -0.32
N ARG A 45 -9.47 4.74 -0.65
CA ARG A 45 -10.50 4.33 0.30
C ARG A 45 -10.71 2.82 0.16
N THR A 46 -11.03 2.17 1.26
CA THR A 46 -11.48 0.78 1.26
C THR A 46 -12.90 0.69 0.70
N SER A 47 -13.35 -0.51 0.36
CA SER A 47 -14.74 -0.80 -0.02
C SER A 47 -15.77 -0.35 1.02
N ALA A 48 -15.41 -0.38 2.32
CA ALA A 48 -16.21 0.14 3.43
C ALA A 48 -16.14 1.67 3.60
N GLY A 49 -15.44 2.39 2.72
CA GLY A 49 -15.32 3.85 2.73
C GLY A 49 -14.23 4.42 3.64
N ARG A 50 -13.48 3.57 4.36
CA ARG A 50 -12.41 4.03 5.26
C ARG A 50 -11.23 4.59 4.45
N PRO A 51 -10.76 5.82 4.71
CA PRO A 51 -9.59 6.35 4.02
C PRO A 51 -8.33 5.63 4.48
N LEU A 52 -7.45 5.26 3.56
CA LEU A 52 -6.25 4.50 3.88
C LEU A 52 -5.07 4.94 2.99
N VAL A 53 -3.90 5.08 3.62
CA VAL A 53 -2.61 5.26 2.97
C VAL A 53 -1.82 3.97 3.09
N VAL A 54 -1.32 3.45 1.97
CA VAL A 54 -0.49 2.26 1.89
C VAL A 54 0.89 2.66 1.40
N ALA A 55 1.92 2.39 2.19
CA ALA A 55 3.31 2.49 1.79
C ALA A 55 3.81 1.13 1.28
N PHE A 56 4.39 1.10 0.07
CA PHE A 56 4.80 -0.14 -0.57
C PHE A 56 6.07 0.02 -1.41
N ILE A 57 6.73 -1.10 -1.69
CA ILE A 57 7.76 -1.19 -2.72
C ILE A 57 7.09 -1.62 -4.02
N TYR A 58 7.33 -0.86 -5.09
CA TYR A 58 6.97 -1.29 -6.44
C TYR A 58 8.17 -1.90 -7.14
N GLU A 59 8.05 -3.18 -7.52
CA GLU A 59 9.04 -3.90 -8.33
C GLU A 59 8.61 -3.85 -9.80
N ALA A 60 9.31 -3.04 -10.60
CA ALA A 60 8.93 -2.79 -11.99
C ALA A 60 9.05 -4.04 -12.88
N GLU A 61 10.05 -4.89 -12.63
CA GLU A 61 10.31 -6.11 -13.41
C GLU A 61 9.16 -7.11 -13.30
N THR A 62 8.65 -7.31 -12.08
CA THR A 62 7.56 -8.26 -11.77
C THR A 62 6.20 -7.59 -11.70
N ARG A 63 6.13 -6.26 -11.91
CA ARG A 63 4.95 -5.41 -11.71
C ARG A 63 4.24 -5.67 -10.38
N THR A 64 5.01 -5.97 -9.34
CA THR A 64 4.48 -6.38 -8.03
C THR A 64 4.56 -5.23 -7.03
N ALA A 65 3.46 -4.99 -6.32
CA ALA A 65 3.43 -4.13 -5.14
C ALA A 65 3.65 -4.96 -3.87
N LYS A 66 4.62 -4.57 -3.05
CA LYS A 66 4.93 -5.21 -1.76
C LYS A 66 4.63 -4.23 -0.61
N PRO A 67 3.48 -4.36 0.06
CA PRO A 67 3.11 -3.46 1.15
C PRO A 67 4.08 -3.57 2.33
N ILE A 68 4.47 -2.40 2.87
CA ILE A 68 5.34 -2.28 4.04
C ILE A 68 4.55 -1.78 5.24
N ASN A 69 3.70 -0.79 5.05
CA ASN A 69 2.91 -0.21 6.11
C ASN A 69 1.58 0.33 5.57
N ALA A 70 0.58 0.44 6.43
CA ALA A 70 -0.69 1.06 6.12
C ALA A 70 -1.19 1.85 7.34
N TRP A 71 -1.85 2.98 7.11
CA TRP A 71 -2.48 3.77 8.17
C TRP A 71 -3.65 4.59 7.62
N GLU A 72 -4.60 4.90 8.50
CA GLU A 72 -5.72 5.77 8.18
C GLU A 72 -5.23 7.20 7.94
N LYS A 73 -5.81 7.87 6.93
CA LYS A 73 -5.41 9.22 6.52
C LYS A 73 -5.95 10.28 7.47
#